data_AF-A0A4U1FAQ8-F1
#
_entry.id   AF-A0A4U1FAQ8-F1
#
_cell.length_a   1.000
_cell.length_b   1.000
_cell.length_c   1.000
_cell.angle_alpha   90.00
_cell.angle_beta   90.00
_cell.angle_gamma   90.00
#
_symmetry.space_group_name_H-M   'P 1'
#
loop_
_entity.id
_entity.type
_entity.pdbx_description
1 polymer ?
#
loop_
_entity_poly.entity_id
_entity_poly.type
_entity_poly.pdbx_seq_one_letter_code
_entity_poly.pdbx_strand_id
1 'polypeptide(L)'
;MEQRQQQQQQLRNLRDFLLVYNRMTELCFQRCVPSLHHRALDSEEAGDGKEGDGPDETPLASTSTLSSFQEACLHSCAGKLIHSNHRLMAAYVQLMPALVQRRIADYEAASSAPGVAAEQPETSPSGS
;
A
#
# COMPACT_ATOMS: atom_id res chain seq x y z
N MET A 1 -31.77 13.50 6.00
CA MET A 1 -30.38 13.97 5.97
C MET A 1 -29.44 13.03 6.73
N GLU A 2 -29.80 12.57 7.92
CA GLU A 2 -28.97 11.66 8.74
C GLU A 2 -28.61 10.33 8.05
N GLN A 3 -29.55 9.67 7.35
CA GLN A 3 -29.25 8.45 6.58
C GLN A 3 -28.15 8.68 5.52
N ARG A 4 -28.15 9.82 4.83
CA ARG A 4 -27.10 10.15 3.86
C ARG A 4 -25.75 10.37 4.54
N GLN A 5 -25.73 10.99 5.72
CA GLN A 5 -24.48 11.19 6.47
C GLN A 5 -23.89 9.87 6.97
N GLN A 6 -24.73 8.97 7.50
CA GLN A 6 -24.31 7.63 7.91
C GLN A 6 -23.77 6.83 6.71
N GLN A 7 -24.48 6.84 5.58
CA GLN A 7 -24.02 6.18 4.36
C GLN A 7 -22.66 6.74 3.89
N GLN A 8 -22.48 8.06 3.93
CA GLN A 8 -21.19 8.68 3.59
C GLN A 8 -20.06 8.25 4.54
N GLN A 9 -20.33 8.11 5.84
CA GLN A 9 -19.33 7.61 6.79
C GLN A 9 -18.95 6.15 6.51
N GLN A 10 -19.94 5.29 6.24
CA GLN A 10 -19.70 3.89 5.87
C GLN A 10 -18.84 3.79 4.60
N LEU A 11 -19.12 4.63 3.60
CA LEU A 11 -18.34 4.68 2.35
C LEU A 11 -16.90 5.16 2.58
N ARG A 12 -16.69 6.16 3.45
CA ARG A 12 -15.33 6.59 3.84
C ARG A 12 -14.55 5.45 4.49
N ASN A 13 -15.15 4.79 5.49
CA ASN A 13 -14.51 3.68 6.21
C ASN A 13 -14.13 2.54 5.26
N LEU A 14 -15.04 2.17 4.34
CA LEU A 14 -14.79 1.13 3.34
C LEU A 14 -13.65 1.53 2.40
N ARG A 15 -13.66 2.78 1.90
CA ARG A 15 -12.59 3.29 1.04
C ARG A 15 -11.24 3.22 1.74
N ASP A 16 -11.17 3.66 2.99
CA ASP A 16 -9.93 3.68 3.76
C ASP A 16 -9.41 2.26 4.01
N PHE A 17 -10.31 1.33 4.35
CA PHE A 17 -9.98 -0.09 4.46
C PHE A 17 -9.41 -0.65 3.16
N LEU A 18 -10.08 -0.42 2.03
CA LEU A 18 -9.66 -0.94 0.73
C LEU A 18 -8.31 -0.36 0.29
N LEU A 19 -8.03 0.91 0.59
CA LEU A 19 -6.72 1.52 0.30
C LEU A 19 -5.59 0.81 1.06
N VAL A 20 -5.78 0.57 2.36
CA VAL A 20 -4.77 -0.13 3.17
C VAL A 20 -4.65 -1.60 2.75
N TYR A 21 -5.77 -2.28 2.52
CA TYR A 21 -5.80 -3.67 2.06
C TYR A 21 -5.07 -3.83 0.73
N ASN A 22 -5.42 -3.03 -0.28
CA ASN A 22 -4.81 -3.10 -1.61
C ASN A 22 -3.30 -2.83 -1.56
N ARG A 23 -2.87 -1.89 -0.70
CA ARG A 23 -1.45 -1.62 -0.53
C ARG A 23 -0.73 -2.77 0.20
N MET A 24 -1.38 -3.36 1.20
CA MET A 24 -0.84 -4.50 1.94
C MET A 24 -0.67 -5.72 1.03
N THR A 25 -1.68 -6.04 0.21
CA THR A 25 -1.63 -7.19 -0.70
C THR A 25 -0.52 -7.02 -1.73
N GLU A 26 -0.42 -5.85 -2.36
CA GLU A 26 0.66 -5.53 -3.30
C GLU A 26 2.05 -5.69 -2.66
N LEU A 27 2.27 -5.05 -1.51
CA LEU A 27 3.56 -5.05 -0.84
C LEU A 27 3.96 -6.45 -0.39
N CYS A 28 3.05 -7.19 0.24
CA CYS A 28 3.37 -8.52 0.74
C CYS A 28 3.57 -9.51 -0.40
N PHE A 29 2.84 -9.39 -1.50
CA PHE A 29 3.06 -10.21 -2.69
C PHE A 29 4.43 -9.94 -3.31
N GLN A 30 4.79 -8.67 -3.54
CA GLN A 30 6.11 -8.29 -4.08
C GLN A 30 7.27 -8.76 -3.20
N ARG A 31 7.09 -8.84 -1.88
CA ARG A 31 8.15 -9.23 -0.94
C ARG A 31 8.25 -10.74 -0.71
N CYS A 32 7.13 -11.45 -0.70
CA CYS A 32 7.07 -12.85 -0.28
C CYS A 32 6.89 -13.84 -1.44
N VAL A 33 6.44 -13.39 -2.61
CA VAL A 33 6.17 -14.24 -3.78
C VAL A 33 7.07 -13.82 -4.94
N PRO A 34 8.31 -14.36 -5.03
CA PRO A 34 9.32 -13.89 -5.99
C PRO A 34 9.02 -14.27 -7.45
N SER A 35 8.23 -15.32 -7.70
CA SER A 35 7.82 -15.75 -9.03
C SER A 35 6.58 -16.65 -8.97
N LEU A 36 5.66 -16.49 -9.93
CA LEU A 36 4.56 -17.42 -10.17
C LEU A 36 4.91 -18.51 -11.19
N HIS A 37 6.15 -18.51 -11.71
CA HIS A 37 6.62 -19.49 -12.71
C HIS A 37 7.12 -20.76 -12.05
N HIS A 38 6.27 -21.44 -11.31
CA HIS A 38 6.42 -22.88 -11.18
C HIS A 38 5.45 -23.52 -12.17
N ARG A 39 5.63 -23.25 -13.47
CA ARG A 39 5.35 -24.33 -14.42
C ARG A 39 6.44 -25.33 -14.10
N ALA A 40 6.10 -26.41 -13.41
CA ALA A 40 6.84 -27.65 -13.63
C ALA A 40 6.77 -27.84 -15.14
N LEU A 41 7.80 -27.39 -15.85
CA LEU A 41 8.09 -27.95 -17.14
C LEU A 41 8.41 -29.38 -16.78
N ASP A 42 7.37 -30.22 -16.86
CA ASP A 42 7.56 -31.64 -16.90
C ASP A 42 8.71 -31.89 -17.89
N SER A 43 9.66 -32.72 -17.50
CA SER A 43 10.86 -32.96 -18.32
C SER A 43 10.54 -33.64 -19.66
N GLU A 44 9.25 -33.89 -19.95
CA GLU A 44 8.73 -34.47 -21.18
C GLU A 44 8.54 -33.45 -22.33
N GLU A 45 9.32 -32.37 -22.40
CA GLU A 45 9.53 -31.63 -23.67
C GLU A 45 11.02 -31.34 -23.92
N ALA A 46 11.90 -32.22 -23.40
CA ALA A 46 13.33 -32.23 -23.69
C ALA A 46 13.87 -33.66 -23.83
N GLY A 47 13.43 -34.36 -24.88
CA GLY A 47 14.24 -35.41 -25.51
C GLY A 47 13.79 -36.86 -25.29
N ASP A 48 13.65 -37.55 -26.42
CA ASP A 48 13.85 -38.98 -26.66
C ASP A 48 13.03 -40.01 -25.87
N GLY A 49 12.33 -40.87 -26.62
CA GLY A 49 11.35 -41.80 -26.11
C GLY A 49 11.88 -42.89 -25.17
N LYS A 50 11.00 -43.33 -24.28
CA LYS A 50 10.99 -44.69 -23.73
C LYS A 50 9.61 -45.07 -23.21
N GLU A 51 9.02 -46.11 -23.81
CA GLU A 51 7.89 -46.84 -23.24
C GLU A 51 8.29 -47.45 -21.89
N GLY A 52 7.45 -47.26 -20.87
CA GLY A 52 7.61 -47.83 -19.54
C GLY A 52 6.27 -47.85 -18.81
N ASP A 53 5.73 -49.06 -18.65
CA ASP A 53 4.50 -49.44 -17.95
C ASP A 53 4.52 -49.06 -16.45
N GLY A 54 3.44 -48.46 -15.95
CA GLY A 54 3.23 -48.22 -14.51
C GLY A 54 2.00 -47.36 -14.19
N PRO A 55 0.97 -47.89 -13.50
CA PRO A 55 -0.15 -47.09 -13.00
C PRO A 55 0.10 -46.72 -11.53
N ASP A 56 0.62 -45.52 -11.28
CA ASP A 56 0.40 -44.82 -10.03
C ASP A 56 0.40 -43.31 -10.33
N GLU A 57 -0.72 -42.86 -10.88
CA GLU A 57 -1.02 -41.43 -10.99
C GLU A 57 -1.11 -40.85 -9.57
N THR A 58 0.01 -40.37 -9.06
CA THR A 58 0.00 -39.34 -8.02
C THR A 58 -0.22 -38.01 -8.73
N PRO A 59 -1.36 -37.31 -8.55
CA PRO A 59 -1.54 -36.01 -9.17
C PRO A 59 -0.58 -35.04 -8.49
N LEU A 60 0.48 -34.72 -9.23
CA LEU A 60 1.43 -33.65 -8.97
C LEU A 60 0.65 -32.41 -8.49
N ALA A 61 0.81 -32.08 -7.21
CA ALA A 61 0.04 -31.04 -6.55
C ALA A 61 0.33 -29.68 -7.20
N SER A 62 -0.59 -29.29 -8.09
CA SER A 62 -0.98 -27.93 -8.46
C SER A 62 0.14 -26.89 -8.46
N THR A 63 0.50 -26.49 -9.67
CA THR A 63 1.44 -25.43 -10.02
C THR A 63 1.11 -24.01 -9.50
N SER A 64 0.12 -23.91 -8.61
CA SER A 64 -0.54 -22.69 -8.12
C SER A 64 -0.59 -22.59 -6.59
N THR A 65 0.06 -23.50 -5.87
CA THR A 65 0.05 -23.52 -4.40
C THR A 65 1.22 -22.70 -3.83
N LEU A 66 0.96 -21.92 -2.77
CA LEU A 66 2.00 -21.19 -2.06
C LEU A 66 2.88 -22.18 -1.29
N SER A 67 4.20 -21.95 -1.30
CA SER A 67 5.10 -22.72 -0.44
C SER A 67 4.88 -22.36 1.04
N SER A 68 5.11 -23.30 1.96
CA SER A 68 4.99 -23.06 3.41
C SER A 68 5.81 -21.85 3.91
N PHE A 69 6.95 -21.59 3.28
CA PHE A 69 7.77 -20.40 3.56
C PHE A 69 7.07 -19.11 3.08
N GLN A 70 6.45 -19.13 1.91
CA GLN A 70 5.74 -17.98 1.36
C GLN A 70 4.51 -17.65 2.22
N GLU A 71 3.76 -18.66 2.66
CA GLU A 71 2.61 -18.49 3.57
C GLU A 71 3.04 -17.87 4.91
N ALA A 72 4.11 -18.40 5.52
CA ALA A 72 4.65 -17.85 6.76
C ALA A 72 5.13 -16.40 6.59
N CYS A 73 5.77 -16.08 5.45
CA CYS A 73 6.18 -14.72 5.10
C CYS A 73 4.97 -13.78 4.97
N LEU A 74 3.93 -14.18 4.23
CA LEU A 74 2.71 -13.39 4.03
C LEU A 74 2.00 -13.11 5.36
N HIS A 75 1.87 -14.12 6.23
CA HIS A 75 1.28 -13.97 7.55
C HIS A 75 2.06 -12.96 8.42
N SER A 76 3.40 -13.07 8.43
CA SER A 76 4.25 -12.13 9.15
C SER A 76 4.18 -10.71 8.57
N CYS A 77 4.14 -10.58 7.25
CA CYS A 77 4.07 -9.30 6.54
C CYS A 77 2.76 -8.56 6.85
N ALA A 78 1.62 -9.23 6.66
CA ALA A 78 0.30 -8.66 6.94
C ALA A 78 0.19 -8.26 8.42
N GLY A 79 0.61 -9.14 9.33
CA GLY A 79 0.62 -8.84 10.76
C GLY A 79 1.47 -7.60 11.10
N LYS A 80 2.71 -7.53 10.62
CA LYS A 80 3.57 -6.34 10.85
C LYS A 80 2.93 -5.06 10.29
N LEU A 81 2.35 -5.12 9.10
CA LEU A 81 1.74 -3.95 8.47
C LEU A 81 0.52 -3.46 9.24
N ILE A 82 -0.39 -4.36 9.61
CA ILE A 82 -1.60 -4.03 10.39
C ILE A 82 -1.21 -3.38 11.73
N HIS A 83 -0.32 -4.02 12.49
CA HIS A 83 0.12 -3.47 13.78
C HIS A 83 0.81 -2.12 13.64
N SER A 84 1.67 -1.96 12.63
CA SER A 84 2.36 -0.69 12.37
C SER A 84 1.37 0.40 11.95
N ASN A 85 0.42 0.08 11.07
CA ASN A 85 -0.61 1.00 10.62
C ASN A 85 -1.47 1.49 11.79
N HIS A 86 -1.95 0.59 12.65
CA HIS A 86 -2.71 0.99 13.84
C HIS A 86 -1.90 1.87 14.80
N ARG A 87 -0.62 1.54 15.02
CA ARG A 87 0.24 2.34 15.90
C ARG A 87 0.46 3.75 15.34
N LEU A 88 0.63 3.87 14.03
CA LEU A 88 0.73 5.16 13.34
C LEU A 88 -0.58 5.94 13.40
N MET A 89 -1.72 5.29 13.15
CA MET A 89 -3.04 5.93 13.25
C MET A 89 -3.33 6.44 14.65
N ALA A 90 -2.96 5.68 15.70
CA ALA A 90 -3.10 6.11 17.08
C ALA A 90 -2.27 7.37 17.37
N ALA A 91 -0.99 7.40 16.97
CA ALA A 91 -0.14 8.57 17.13
C ALA A 91 -0.66 9.78 16.32
N TYR A 92 -1.10 9.54 15.09
CA TYR A 92 -1.66 10.57 14.22
C TYR A 92 -2.86 11.26 14.86
N VAL A 93 -3.84 10.49 15.38
CA VAL A 93 -5.04 11.05 16.02
C VAL A 93 -4.69 11.86 17.28
N GLN A 94 -3.63 11.49 18.01
CA GLN A 94 -3.15 12.26 19.15
C GLN A 94 -2.49 13.59 18.75
N LEU A 95 -1.76 13.60 17.63
CA LEU A 95 -0.96 14.76 17.19
C LEU A 95 -1.74 15.75 16.33
N MET A 96 -2.71 15.29 15.56
CA MET A 96 -3.43 16.11 14.57
C MET A 96 -4.14 17.34 15.14
N PRO A 97 -4.82 17.29 16.30
CA PRO A 97 -5.48 18.48 16.84
C PRO A 97 -4.51 19.64 17.08
N ALA A 98 -3.33 19.36 17.66
CA ALA A 98 -2.31 20.36 17.90
C ALA A 98 -1.72 20.92 16.60
N LEU A 99 -1.48 20.04 15.61
CA LEU A 99 -0.96 20.44 14.30
C LEU A 99 -1.95 21.37 13.57
N VAL A 100 -3.25 21.03 13.58
CA VAL A 100 -4.30 21.82 12.94
C VAL A 100 -4.51 23.16 13.67
N GLN A 101 -4.52 23.17 15.01
CA GLN A 101 -4.63 24.42 15.78
C GLN A 101 -3.50 25.38 15.47
N ARG A 102 -2.26 24.87 15.39
CA ARG A 102 -1.11 25.70 15.01
C ARG A 102 -1.26 26.28 13.62
N ARG A 103 -1.74 25.49 12.64
CA ARG A 103 -2.02 26.00 11.29
C ARG A 103 -3.03 27.13 11.30
N ILE A 104 -4.13 27.00 12.07
CA ILE A 104 -5.15 28.06 12.17
C ILE A 104 -4.54 29.34 12.76
N ALA A 105 -3.77 29.22 13.84
CA ALA A 105 -3.10 30.37 14.46
C ALA A 105 -2.10 31.06 13.50
N ASP A 106 -1.35 30.28 12.72
CA ASP A 106 -0.44 30.80 11.69
C ASP A 106 -1.20 31.58 10.60
N TYR A 107 -2.37 31.09 10.16
CA TYR A 107 -3.24 31.79 9.20
C TYR A 107 -3.84 33.08 9.78
N GLU A 108 -4.29 33.04 11.03
CA GLU A 108 -4.83 34.22 11.72
C GLU A 108 -3.75 35.30 11.90
N ALA A 109 -2.53 34.90 12.28
CA ALA A 109 -1.39 35.81 12.39
C ALA A 109 -0.97 36.40 11.03
N ALA A 110 -0.97 35.58 9.97
CA ALA A 110 -0.65 36.06 8.62
C ALA A 110 -1.72 37.00 8.03
N SER A 111 -2.99 36.80 8.37
CA SER A 111 -4.10 37.65 7.92
C SER A 111 -4.26 38.95 8.71
N SER A 112 -3.72 39.01 9.93
CA SER A 112 -3.69 40.21 10.77
C SER A 112 -2.38 41.00 10.64
N ALA A 113 -1.40 40.52 9.88
CA ALA A 113 -0.21 41.28 9.51
C ALA A 113 -0.56 42.35 8.44
N PRO A 114 -0.35 43.66 8.71
CA PRO A 114 -0.48 44.66 7.66
C PRO A 114 0.56 44.41 6.56
N GLY A 115 0.11 44.47 5.31
CA GLY A 115 0.77 43.96 4.11
C GLY A 115 2.30 44.06 4.11
N VAL A 116 2.96 42.90 4.15
CA VAL A 116 4.32 42.78 3.65
C VAL A 116 4.21 42.98 2.14
N ALA A 117 4.59 44.18 1.71
CA ALA A 117 4.74 44.53 0.30
C ALA A 117 5.55 43.42 -0.38
N ALA A 118 5.02 42.94 -1.51
CA ALA A 118 5.72 42.06 -2.41
C ALA A 118 7.08 42.68 -2.75
N GLU A 119 8.15 42.11 -2.21
CA GLU A 119 9.50 42.38 -2.68
C GLU A 119 9.62 41.71 -4.05
N GLN A 120 9.41 42.51 -5.11
CA GLN A 120 9.76 42.11 -6.46
C GLN A 120 11.30 42.15 -6.59
N PRO A 121 11.92 41.18 -7.29
CA PRO A 121 13.32 41.29 -7.64
C PRO A 121 13.48 42.42 -8.66
N GLU A 122 14.10 43.52 -8.23
CA GLU A 122 14.48 44.62 -9.10
C GLU A 122 15.46 44.13 -10.17
N THR A 123 14.99 44.05 -11.41
CA THR A 123 15.86 44.00 -12.59
C THR A 123 15.68 45.32 -13.33
N SER A 124 16.53 46.29 -12.98
CA SER A 124 16.67 47.55 -13.72
C SER A 124 17.31 47.31 -15.08
N PRO A 125 16.81 47.89 -16.19
CA PRO A 125 17.59 48.02 -17.40
C PRO A 125 18.41 49.33 -17.32
N SER A 126 19.73 49.21 -17.30
CA SER A 126 20.64 50.32 -17.58
C SER A 126 20.88 50.36 -19.09
N GLY A 127 20.58 51.49 -19.71
CA GLY A 127 20.53 51.64 -21.16
C GLY A 127 21.88 51.84 -21.85
N SER A 128 21.84 51.71 -23.18
CA SER A 128 22.48 52.56 -24.21
C SER A 128 21.93 52.15 -25.57
#